data_AF-A0A4R6FKU2-F1
#
_entry.id   AF-A0A4R6FKU2-F1
#
_cell.length_a   1.000
_cell.length_b   1.000
_cell.length_c   1.000
_cell.angle_alpha   90.00
_cell.angle_beta   90.00
_cell.angle_gamma   90.00
#
_symmetry.space_group_name_H-M   'P 1'
#
loop_
_entity.id
_entity.type
_entity.pdbx_description
1 polymer ?
#
loop_
_entity_poly.entity_id
_entity_poly.type
_entity_poly.pdbx_seq_one_letter_code
_entity_poly.pdbx_strand_id
1 'polypeptide(L)'
;MIFDTQKGSIPADLKADVTIIGAGAAGITMALELADAGLAVILLEAGGRAFSTASQEFYRAHAVEPASHGTVDMFRRRVFGGSTSVWGGRCIPFDPIDFEDRPWMAHGRWPIGYDDVARHYPRALDYAQAGPAAFLAGEALPGEPAPMVPGIESDDVVLDRIERFSNPLHFGDHYRERLRASSRITVLLNAPVVQILTNDNASAARGVRVRGPDGSLAEIASPRVVIAAGGIETARLLLISNEIKSCGLGNERDLVGRFYQCHFEGELGEIRFEKSVDQVRMDYQRSPQGIYCRRYIWLSPEAQRRHQLAGLVLRPNHANIVDPDHRHPVLSAMYLVKSRIVPEYARKLTSLEDQKRLERGGSAAAFWGAHLRNMVLGGPKLAAFTLDFARRRTFAKRKLPSVVLRDPRNLYPLDINAEQEPNPDSRIMLGDSKDAHGVPRISVDWRTTEGDHQRLVKGLRLVADAFNAGDTASVRFSDADYEIAMQRKVPVGGHHIGTARMGETDAIGVCDANCELFGTRGVYIAGAAAFSTSSFANPTLTLIALTLRLAARIAEESRASVR
;
A
#
# COMPACT_ATOMS: atom_id res chain seq x y z
N MET A 1 12.40 -25.70 3.59
CA MET A 1 13.31 -25.79 2.40
C MET A 1 12.98 -24.69 1.38
N ILE A 2 13.95 -24.21 0.58
CA ILE A 2 13.72 -23.22 -0.49
C ILE A 2 14.32 -23.75 -1.80
N PHE A 3 13.49 -23.88 -2.84
CA PHE A 3 13.87 -24.34 -4.16
C PHE A 3 13.70 -23.22 -5.19
N ASP A 4 14.62 -23.17 -6.15
CA ASP A 4 14.57 -22.26 -7.29
C ASP A 4 14.33 -23.09 -8.55
N THR A 5 13.14 -22.99 -9.13
CA THR A 5 12.72 -23.83 -10.26
C THR A 5 13.49 -23.52 -11.55
N GLN A 6 14.23 -22.41 -11.63
CA GLN A 6 15.13 -22.17 -12.75
C GLN A 6 16.41 -23.00 -12.69
N LYS A 7 16.73 -23.57 -11.51
CA LYS A 7 17.96 -24.34 -11.27
C LYS A 7 17.72 -25.85 -11.18
N GLY A 8 16.48 -26.30 -11.29
CA GLY A 8 16.08 -27.70 -11.19
C GLY A 8 14.58 -27.87 -11.41
N SER A 9 14.13 -29.10 -11.57
CA SER A 9 12.70 -29.40 -11.71
C SER A 9 11.93 -29.13 -10.42
N ILE A 10 10.63 -28.87 -10.57
CA ILE A 10 9.70 -28.89 -9.43
C ILE A 10 9.74 -30.31 -8.85
N PRO A 11 9.95 -30.48 -7.52
CA PRO A 11 9.95 -31.81 -6.91
C PRO A 11 8.66 -32.57 -7.24
N ALA A 12 8.79 -33.86 -7.56
CA ALA A 12 7.63 -34.73 -7.77
C ALA A 12 6.85 -34.93 -6.44
N ASP A 13 5.55 -35.17 -6.54
CA ASP A 13 4.67 -35.54 -5.43
C ASP A 13 4.59 -34.53 -4.26
N LEU A 14 4.76 -33.24 -4.55
CA LEU A 14 4.52 -32.19 -3.57
C LEU A 14 3.05 -32.19 -3.12
N LYS A 15 2.85 -32.53 -1.84
CA LYS A 15 1.56 -32.45 -1.14
C LYS A 15 1.73 -31.56 0.09
N ALA A 16 0.71 -30.75 0.35
CA ALA A 16 0.64 -29.89 1.51
C ALA A 16 -0.80 -29.85 2.04
N ASP A 17 -0.94 -29.46 3.30
CA ASP A 17 -2.25 -29.14 3.86
C ASP A 17 -2.77 -27.82 3.27
N VAL A 18 -1.84 -26.90 2.96
CA VAL A 18 -2.13 -25.58 2.39
C VAL A 18 -1.06 -25.18 1.36
N THR A 19 -1.51 -24.71 0.19
CA THR A 19 -0.67 -24.05 -0.81
C THR A 19 -0.95 -22.56 -0.82
N ILE A 20 0.07 -21.73 -0.67
CA ILE A 20 -0.01 -20.27 -0.64
C ILE A 20 0.63 -19.70 -1.91
N ILE A 21 -0.09 -18.86 -2.62
CA ILE A 21 0.32 -18.26 -3.90
C ILE A 21 0.76 -16.81 -3.67
N GLY A 22 2.05 -16.54 -3.79
CA GLY A 22 2.68 -15.23 -3.58
C GLY A 22 3.43 -15.16 -2.25
N ALA A 23 4.73 -14.88 -2.30
CA ALA A 23 5.58 -14.77 -1.12
C ALA A 23 5.81 -13.32 -0.69
N GLY A 24 4.74 -12.51 -0.71
CA GLY A 24 4.72 -11.16 -0.16
C GLY A 24 4.52 -11.14 1.37
N ALA A 25 4.16 -9.97 1.92
CA ALA A 25 3.91 -9.81 3.36
C ALA A 25 2.83 -10.79 3.89
N ALA A 26 1.69 -10.89 3.19
CA ALA A 26 0.63 -11.83 3.55
C ALA A 26 1.10 -13.29 3.48
N GLY A 27 1.62 -13.72 2.32
CA GLY A 27 1.98 -15.13 2.12
C GLY A 27 3.08 -15.63 3.06
N ILE A 28 4.12 -14.83 3.31
CA ILE A 28 5.17 -15.18 4.27
C ILE A 28 4.63 -15.25 5.70
N THR A 29 3.83 -14.26 6.12
CA THR A 29 3.21 -14.26 7.45
C THR A 29 2.38 -15.52 7.66
N MET A 30 1.53 -15.84 6.70
CA MET A 30 0.65 -17.00 6.78
C MET A 30 1.41 -18.33 6.77
N ALA A 31 2.42 -18.47 5.92
CA ALA A 31 3.22 -19.69 5.86
C ALA A 31 3.86 -19.99 7.22
N LEU A 32 4.35 -18.95 7.91
CA LEU A 32 4.96 -19.07 9.22
C LEU A 32 3.94 -19.44 10.31
N GLU A 33 2.78 -18.77 10.36
CA GLU A 33 1.75 -19.05 11.36
C GLU A 33 1.12 -20.43 11.18
N LEU A 34 0.85 -20.86 9.95
CA LEU A 34 0.29 -22.19 9.67
C LEU A 34 1.30 -23.30 9.99
N ALA A 35 2.58 -23.07 9.69
CA ALA A 35 3.64 -24.03 10.04
C ALA A 35 3.85 -24.13 11.55
N ASP A 36 3.80 -23.01 12.28
CA ASP A 36 3.83 -23.00 13.75
C ASP A 36 2.62 -23.76 14.34
N ALA A 37 1.47 -23.71 13.66
CA ALA A 37 0.28 -24.48 13.99
C ALA A 37 0.36 -25.97 13.57
N GLY A 38 1.47 -26.41 12.97
CA GLY A 38 1.75 -27.81 12.63
C GLY A 38 1.38 -28.25 11.22
N LEU A 39 0.87 -27.34 10.37
CA LEU A 39 0.44 -27.65 9.01
C LEU A 39 1.63 -27.68 8.03
N ALA A 40 1.59 -28.61 7.08
CA ALA A 40 2.50 -28.63 5.94
C ALA A 40 2.07 -27.56 4.92
N VAL A 41 3.02 -26.69 4.54
CA VAL A 41 2.78 -25.54 3.68
C VAL A 41 3.70 -25.56 2.47
N ILE A 42 3.13 -25.33 1.29
CA ILE A 42 3.89 -24.95 0.10
C ILE A 42 3.67 -23.47 -0.18
N LEU A 43 4.75 -22.69 -0.19
CA LEU A 43 4.74 -21.25 -0.50
C LEU A 43 5.33 -21.03 -1.88
N LEU A 44 4.52 -20.52 -2.81
CA LEU A 44 4.90 -20.30 -4.21
C LEU A 44 5.18 -18.82 -4.45
N GLU A 45 6.26 -18.52 -5.15
CA GLU A 45 6.57 -17.18 -5.64
C GLU A 45 6.88 -17.22 -7.12
N ALA A 46 6.18 -16.38 -7.89
CA ALA A 46 6.37 -16.33 -9.32
C ALA A 46 7.76 -15.79 -9.70
N GLY A 47 8.37 -14.94 -8.86
CA GLY A 47 9.71 -14.38 -9.05
C GLY A 47 10.84 -15.12 -8.33
N GLY A 48 12.07 -14.67 -8.60
CA GLY A 48 13.28 -15.16 -7.97
C GLY A 48 13.61 -14.46 -6.66
N ARG A 49 14.84 -14.67 -6.17
CA ARG A 49 15.36 -14.01 -4.94
C ARG A 49 15.68 -12.53 -5.11
N ALA A 50 15.97 -12.10 -6.34
CA ALA A 50 16.37 -10.74 -6.65
C ALA A 50 15.47 -10.18 -7.75
N PHE A 51 15.35 -8.86 -7.78
CA PHE A 51 14.62 -8.17 -8.84
C PHE A 51 15.23 -8.46 -10.22
N SER A 52 14.37 -8.68 -11.21
CA SER A 52 14.75 -8.85 -12.61
C SER A 52 13.73 -8.15 -13.49
N THR A 53 14.20 -7.28 -14.40
CA THR A 53 13.33 -6.60 -15.37
C THR A 53 12.58 -7.61 -16.25
N ALA A 54 13.25 -8.68 -16.67
CA ALA A 54 12.62 -9.75 -17.46
C ALA A 54 11.53 -10.48 -16.67
N SER A 55 11.74 -10.71 -15.36
CA SER A 55 10.69 -11.27 -14.49
C SER A 55 9.52 -10.29 -14.34
N GLN A 56 9.82 -9.00 -14.17
CA GLN A 56 8.85 -7.94 -13.92
C GLN A 56 7.92 -7.67 -15.12
N GLU A 57 8.36 -7.94 -16.36
CA GLU A 57 7.54 -7.81 -17.58
C GLU A 57 6.22 -8.60 -17.52
N PHE A 58 6.16 -9.63 -16.67
CA PHE A 58 4.93 -10.36 -16.35
C PHE A 58 3.80 -9.46 -15.83
N TYR A 59 4.12 -8.39 -15.10
CA TYR A 59 3.13 -7.46 -14.54
C TYR A 59 2.70 -6.35 -15.50
N ARG A 60 3.26 -6.30 -16.70
CA ARG A 60 2.85 -5.30 -17.69
C ARG A 60 1.41 -5.55 -18.14
N ALA A 61 0.59 -4.52 -18.04
CA ALA A 61 -0.79 -4.52 -18.51
C ALA A 61 -0.88 -4.47 -20.05
N HIS A 62 -2.00 -4.95 -20.57
CA HIS A 62 -2.47 -4.73 -21.93
C HIS A 62 -2.84 -3.24 -22.12
N ALA A 63 -3.74 -2.73 -21.28
CA ALA A 63 -4.21 -1.35 -21.28
C ALA A 63 -4.40 -0.85 -19.85
N VAL A 64 -4.25 0.46 -19.66
CA VAL A 64 -4.45 1.15 -18.38
C VAL A 64 -5.20 2.44 -18.65
N GLU A 65 -6.40 2.53 -18.11
CA GLU A 65 -7.29 3.69 -18.19
C GLU A 65 -7.71 4.15 -16.79
N PRO A 66 -7.84 5.48 -16.58
CA PRO A 66 -7.42 6.56 -17.48
C PRO A 66 -5.90 6.60 -17.67
N ALA A 67 -5.39 7.32 -18.67
CA ALA A 67 -3.95 7.45 -18.95
C ALA A 67 -3.14 8.05 -17.78
N SER A 68 -3.82 8.74 -16.87
CA SER A 68 -3.28 9.27 -15.64
C SER A 68 -3.07 8.20 -14.55
N HIS A 69 -3.66 7.01 -14.72
CA HIS A 69 -3.33 5.85 -13.91
C HIS A 69 -1.88 5.41 -14.15
N GLY A 70 -1.07 5.42 -13.09
CA GLY A 70 0.33 5.02 -13.17
C GLY A 70 0.48 3.59 -13.69
N THR A 71 1.66 3.23 -14.20
CA THR A 71 1.86 1.87 -14.68
C THR A 71 1.70 0.88 -13.52
N VAL A 72 0.96 -0.21 -13.78
CA VAL A 72 0.54 -1.17 -12.74
C VAL A 72 1.69 -2.03 -12.19
N ASP A 73 2.86 -1.96 -12.79
CA ASP A 73 4.08 -2.68 -12.41
C ASP A 73 5.01 -1.85 -11.53
N MET A 74 4.78 -0.54 -11.37
CA MET A 74 5.66 0.37 -10.63
C MET A 74 5.78 0.03 -9.14
N PHE A 75 4.64 -0.26 -8.49
CA PHE A 75 4.55 -0.48 -7.03
C PHE A 75 4.34 -1.95 -6.65
N ARG A 76 4.48 -2.84 -7.62
CA ARG A 76 4.39 -4.29 -7.45
C ARG A 76 5.74 -4.90 -7.77
N ARG A 77 6.13 -5.96 -7.07
CA ARG A 77 7.42 -6.61 -7.31
C ARG A 77 7.26 -8.11 -7.36
N ARG A 78 7.70 -8.68 -8.48
CA ARG A 78 7.73 -10.14 -8.70
C ARG A 78 9.08 -10.68 -8.21
N VAL A 79 9.20 -10.78 -6.89
CA VAL A 79 10.40 -11.19 -6.17
C VAL A 79 9.98 -11.80 -4.84
N PHE A 80 10.76 -12.71 -4.29
CA PHE A 80 10.58 -13.21 -2.93
C PHE A 80 10.51 -12.04 -1.95
N GLY A 81 9.42 -11.89 -1.18
CA GLY A 81 9.14 -10.71 -0.34
C GLY A 81 8.16 -9.70 -0.96
N GLY A 82 7.88 -9.79 -2.26
CA GLY A 82 6.91 -8.96 -2.97
C GLY A 82 7.19 -7.46 -2.84
N SER A 83 6.11 -6.66 -2.75
CA SER A 83 6.20 -5.19 -2.63
C SER A 83 6.95 -4.68 -1.39
N THR A 84 7.21 -5.53 -0.39
CA THR A 84 8.05 -5.15 0.77
C THR A 84 9.51 -4.88 0.39
N SER A 85 9.92 -5.25 -0.83
CA SER A 85 11.23 -4.86 -1.38
C SER A 85 11.34 -3.38 -1.74
N VAL A 86 10.22 -2.66 -1.90
CA VAL A 86 10.19 -1.24 -2.31
C VAL A 86 9.22 -0.35 -1.52
N TRP A 87 8.51 -0.90 -0.54
CA TRP A 87 7.58 -0.15 0.30
C TRP A 87 8.27 0.89 1.20
N GLY A 88 7.51 1.91 1.62
CA GLY A 88 7.96 2.95 2.55
C GLY A 88 7.95 2.54 4.03
N GLY A 89 7.45 1.34 4.36
CA GLY A 89 7.39 0.83 5.73
C GLY A 89 6.40 1.58 6.65
N ARG A 90 5.52 2.44 6.12
CA ARG A 90 4.51 3.15 6.91
C ARG A 90 3.43 2.17 7.38
N CYS A 91 3.12 2.22 8.67
CA CYS A 91 2.16 1.36 9.36
C CYS A 91 1.14 2.23 10.09
N ILE A 92 -0.09 2.20 9.61
CA ILE A 92 -1.28 2.85 10.19
C ILE A 92 -2.37 1.76 10.24
N PRO A 93 -3.06 1.56 11.36
CA PRO A 93 -4.19 0.63 11.41
C PRO A 93 -5.38 1.25 10.67
N PHE A 94 -6.32 0.41 10.25
CA PHE A 94 -7.67 0.90 9.97
C PHE A 94 -8.31 1.23 11.32
N ASP A 95 -9.16 2.24 11.35
CA ASP A 95 -9.87 2.72 12.54
C ASP A 95 -11.32 2.18 12.55
N PRO A 96 -12.03 2.25 13.69
CA PRO A 96 -13.39 1.71 13.79
C PRO A 96 -14.34 2.16 12.68
N ILE A 97 -14.25 3.44 12.26
CA ILE A 97 -15.08 4.01 11.19
C ILE A 97 -14.89 3.32 9.83
N ASP A 98 -13.73 2.71 9.57
CA ASP A 98 -13.50 1.99 8.31
C ASP A 98 -14.36 0.71 8.20
N PHE A 99 -14.83 0.18 9.34
CA PHE A 99 -15.66 -1.03 9.45
C PHE A 99 -17.13 -0.72 9.76
N GLU A 100 -17.48 0.55 10.00
CA GLU A 100 -18.86 0.97 10.24
C GLU A 100 -19.72 0.85 8.95
N ASP A 101 -21.03 0.68 9.14
CA ASP A 101 -21.97 0.86 8.04
C ASP A 101 -22.10 2.36 7.73
N ARG A 102 -21.51 2.77 6.61
CA ARG A 102 -21.49 4.16 6.14
C ARG A 102 -22.47 4.28 4.97
N PRO A 103 -23.76 4.61 5.20
CA PRO A 103 -24.78 4.59 4.16
C PRO A 103 -24.52 5.59 3.01
N TRP A 104 -23.67 6.60 3.23
CA TRP A 104 -23.21 7.51 2.18
C TRP A 104 -22.12 6.92 1.27
N MET A 105 -21.59 5.74 1.57
CA MET A 105 -20.69 4.96 0.73
C MET A 105 -21.33 3.60 0.45
N ALA A 106 -22.26 3.55 -0.49
CA ALA A 106 -23.27 2.48 -0.62
C ALA A 106 -22.68 1.06 -0.73
N HIS A 107 -21.46 0.95 -1.25
CA HIS A 107 -20.76 -0.31 -1.45
C HIS A 107 -19.63 -0.54 -0.44
N GLY A 108 -19.55 0.23 0.66
CA GLY A 108 -18.44 0.22 1.61
C GLY A 108 -18.53 -0.77 2.78
N ARG A 109 -19.62 -1.53 2.89
CA ARG A 109 -19.87 -2.38 4.06
C ARG A 109 -18.90 -3.56 4.15
N TRP A 110 -18.36 -3.78 5.35
CA TRP A 110 -17.57 -4.98 5.69
C TRP A 110 -18.48 -6.04 6.34
N PRO A 111 -18.28 -7.34 6.06
CA PRO A 111 -19.00 -8.41 6.75
C PRO A 111 -18.35 -8.81 8.09
N ILE A 112 -17.45 -7.97 8.63
CA ILE A 112 -16.71 -8.16 9.87
C ILE A 112 -16.60 -6.83 10.62
N GLY A 113 -16.42 -6.87 11.94
CA GLY A 113 -16.25 -5.69 12.77
C GLY A 113 -14.79 -5.31 13.00
N TYR A 114 -14.56 -4.12 13.54
CA TYR A 114 -13.24 -3.63 13.92
C TYR A 114 -12.50 -4.60 14.85
N ASP A 115 -13.18 -5.13 15.88
CA ASP A 115 -12.58 -6.02 16.88
C ASP A 115 -12.11 -7.36 16.32
N ASP A 116 -12.68 -7.81 15.18
CA ASP A 116 -12.21 -9.00 14.48
C ASP A 116 -10.81 -8.81 13.92
N VAL A 117 -10.44 -7.57 13.58
CA VAL A 117 -9.14 -7.22 13.02
C VAL A 117 -8.19 -6.67 14.09
N ALA A 118 -8.71 -5.82 14.98
CA ALA A 118 -7.93 -5.04 15.93
C ALA A 118 -7.05 -5.91 16.85
N ARG A 119 -7.58 -7.05 17.29
CA ARG A 119 -6.87 -8.03 18.13
C ARG A 119 -5.58 -8.58 17.49
N HIS A 120 -5.47 -8.50 16.16
CA HIS A 120 -4.31 -8.99 15.41
C HIS A 120 -3.26 -7.91 15.12
N TYR A 121 -3.54 -6.63 15.36
CA TYR A 121 -2.57 -5.55 15.12
C TYR A 121 -1.26 -5.68 15.89
N PRO A 122 -1.23 -6.08 17.19
CA PRO A 122 0.03 -6.27 17.90
C PRO A 122 0.94 -7.28 17.18
N ARG A 123 0.39 -8.44 16.82
CA ARG A 123 1.14 -9.48 16.10
C ARG A 123 1.52 -9.05 14.69
N ALA A 124 0.67 -8.27 14.01
CA ALA A 124 1.00 -7.71 12.70
C ALA A 124 2.17 -6.72 12.75
N LEU A 125 2.25 -5.90 13.81
CA LEU A 125 3.36 -4.97 14.03
C LEU A 125 4.67 -5.68 14.38
N ASP A 126 4.61 -6.84 15.05
CA ASP A 126 5.79 -7.69 15.25
C ASP A 126 6.34 -8.15 13.89
N TYR A 127 5.47 -8.63 13.00
CA TYR A 127 5.87 -9.02 11.64
C TYR A 127 6.43 -7.83 10.86
N ALA A 128 5.83 -6.65 11.01
CA ALA A 128 6.28 -5.43 10.37
C ALA A 128 7.47 -4.76 11.09
N GLN A 129 7.95 -5.25 12.23
CA GLN A 129 9.02 -4.63 13.02
C GLN A 129 8.77 -3.13 13.32
N ALA A 130 7.52 -2.79 13.65
CA ALA A 130 7.03 -1.41 13.84
C ALA A 130 6.65 -1.08 15.30
N GLY A 131 7.02 -1.94 16.26
CA GLY A 131 6.85 -1.71 17.70
C GLY A 131 5.42 -1.95 18.20
N PRO A 132 5.08 -1.50 19.42
CA PRO A 132 3.78 -1.79 20.02
C PRO A 132 2.62 -1.10 19.29
N ALA A 133 1.42 -1.67 19.43
CA ALA A 133 0.16 -1.15 18.88
C ALA A 133 -0.37 0.07 19.66
N ALA A 134 0.44 1.12 19.74
CA ALA A 134 0.09 2.41 20.36
C ALA A 134 0.11 3.49 19.28
N PHE A 135 -1.06 4.03 18.93
CA PHE A 135 -1.23 4.96 17.81
C PHE A 135 -1.74 6.35 18.22
N LEU A 136 -1.92 6.58 19.52
CA LEU A 136 -2.07 7.91 20.11
C LEU A 136 -0.71 8.46 20.52
N ALA A 137 -0.50 9.76 20.35
CA ALA A 137 0.74 10.44 20.69
C ALA A 137 1.13 10.22 22.16
N GLY A 138 0.18 10.34 23.09
CA GLY A 138 0.41 10.14 24.52
C GLY A 138 0.92 8.74 24.87
N GLU A 139 0.49 7.72 24.15
CA GLU A 139 0.90 6.33 24.37
C GLU A 139 2.21 5.99 23.65
N ALA A 140 2.32 6.41 22.39
CA ALA A 140 3.46 6.10 21.52
C ALA A 140 4.73 6.89 21.91
N LEU A 141 4.53 8.11 22.40
CA LEU A 141 5.55 9.12 22.62
C LEU A 141 5.31 9.82 23.97
N PRO A 142 5.47 9.11 25.10
CA PRO A 142 5.13 9.64 26.43
C PRO A 142 5.94 10.89 26.83
N GLY A 143 7.13 11.08 26.25
CA GLY A 143 7.94 12.30 26.46
C GLY A 143 7.45 13.52 25.67
N GLU A 144 6.56 13.32 24.69
CA GLU A 144 6.02 14.37 23.83
C GLU A 144 4.55 14.09 23.49
N PRO A 145 3.62 14.11 24.46
CA PRO A 145 2.24 13.63 24.26
C PRO A 145 1.37 14.59 23.45
N ALA A 146 1.79 15.84 23.28
CA ALA A 146 1.00 16.91 22.68
C ALA A 146 0.66 16.64 21.18
N PRO A 147 -0.42 17.26 20.68
CA PRO A 147 -0.84 17.14 19.28
C PRO A 147 0.19 17.73 18.31
N MET A 148 -0.02 17.48 17.03
CA MET A 148 0.83 17.93 15.94
C MET A 148 0.97 19.45 15.92
N VAL A 149 -0.16 20.14 16.08
CA VAL A 149 -0.26 21.60 16.08
C VAL A 149 -1.00 22.00 17.36
N PRO A 150 -0.30 22.40 18.42
CA PRO A 150 -0.93 22.92 19.63
C PRO A 150 -1.79 24.15 19.33
N GLY A 151 -2.93 24.29 20.00
CA GLY A 151 -3.80 25.47 19.87
C GLY A 151 -4.81 25.41 18.71
N ILE A 152 -4.92 24.27 18.01
CA ILE A 152 -6.05 23.99 17.13
C ILE A 152 -7.10 23.22 17.94
N GLU A 153 -8.24 23.85 18.20
CA GLU A 153 -9.37 23.29 18.94
C GLU A 153 -10.55 23.11 17.97
N SER A 154 -10.75 21.90 17.47
CA SER A 154 -11.85 21.57 16.56
C SER A 154 -12.19 20.09 16.61
N ASP A 155 -13.48 19.79 16.67
CA ASP A 155 -14.00 18.41 16.60
C ASP A 155 -13.88 17.81 15.20
N ASP A 156 -13.49 18.61 14.19
CA ASP A 156 -13.40 18.17 12.80
C ASP A 156 -12.02 17.63 12.42
N VAL A 157 -10.99 17.86 13.26
CA VAL A 157 -9.63 17.39 13.02
C VAL A 157 -9.03 16.68 14.23
N VAL A 158 -8.33 15.58 13.96
CA VAL A 158 -7.53 14.87 14.95
C VAL A 158 -6.06 15.06 14.63
N LEU A 159 -5.29 15.49 15.63
CA LEU A 159 -3.90 15.94 15.47
C LEU A 159 -2.89 15.14 16.30
N ASP A 160 -3.34 14.18 17.09
CA ASP A 160 -2.50 13.40 18.00
C ASP A 160 -2.35 11.93 17.59
N ARG A 161 -2.88 11.55 16.42
CA ARG A 161 -2.65 10.22 15.85
C ARG A 161 -1.24 10.07 15.29
N ILE A 162 -0.73 8.85 15.37
CA ILE A 162 0.64 8.50 15.00
C ILE A 162 0.63 7.48 13.88
N GLU A 163 1.44 7.74 12.86
CA GLU A 163 1.92 6.71 11.93
C GLU A 163 3.26 6.17 12.42
N ARG A 164 3.43 4.84 12.36
CA ARG A 164 4.67 4.14 12.74
C ARG A 164 5.41 3.67 11.52
N PHE A 165 6.74 3.61 11.60
CA PHE A 165 7.56 3.17 10.49
C PHE A 165 8.32 1.90 10.82
N SER A 166 8.06 0.87 10.04
CA SER A 166 8.92 -0.31 9.90
C SER A 166 10.35 0.12 9.58
N ASN A 167 11.31 -0.73 9.92
CA ASN A 167 12.65 -0.59 9.35
C ASN A 167 12.56 -0.80 7.82
N PRO A 168 13.58 -0.51 6.99
CA PRO A 168 13.61 -0.96 5.60
C PRO A 168 13.61 -2.50 5.53
N LEU A 169 12.44 -3.09 5.70
CA LEU A 169 12.22 -4.49 6.00
C LEU A 169 11.74 -5.15 4.71
N HIS A 170 12.61 -5.92 4.10
CA HIS A 170 12.26 -6.80 3.01
C HIS A 170 11.89 -8.16 3.59
N PHE A 171 10.61 -8.56 3.51
CA PHE A 171 10.11 -9.78 4.18
C PHE A 171 10.83 -11.05 3.71
N GLY A 172 11.08 -11.17 2.41
CA GLY A 172 11.80 -12.32 1.84
C GLY A 172 13.17 -12.53 2.52
N ASP A 173 14.04 -11.52 2.48
CA ASP A 173 15.33 -11.52 3.18
C ASP A 173 15.23 -11.73 4.68
N HIS A 174 14.34 -11.00 5.37
CA HIS A 174 14.27 -11.04 6.82
C HIS A 174 13.79 -12.39 7.37
N TYR A 175 12.77 -12.99 6.75
CA TYR A 175 12.18 -14.25 7.20
C TYR A 175 12.76 -15.49 6.50
N ARG A 176 13.71 -15.31 5.57
CA ARG A 176 14.31 -16.40 4.79
C ARG A 176 14.81 -17.54 5.64
N GLU A 177 15.60 -17.25 6.68
CA GLU A 177 16.21 -18.29 7.50
C GLU A 177 15.16 -19.06 8.30
N ARG A 178 14.10 -18.39 8.79
CA ARG A 178 12.98 -19.05 9.47
C ARG A 178 12.20 -19.98 8.52
N LEU A 179 11.92 -19.50 7.30
CA LEU A 179 11.28 -20.30 6.25
C LEU A 179 12.15 -21.49 5.82
N ARG A 180 13.47 -21.31 5.73
CA ARG A 180 14.42 -22.35 5.37
C ARG A 180 14.52 -23.43 6.45
N ALA A 181 14.59 -23.02 7.72
CA ALA A 181 14.76 -23.88 8.88
C ALA A 181 13.50 -24.72 9.20
N SER A 182 12.32 -24.28 8.78
CA SER A 182 11.09 -25.05 8.96
C SER A 182 11.10 -26.33 8.11
N SER A 183 10.82 -27.47 8.77
CA SER A 183 10.56 -28.75 8.14
C SER A 183 9.15 -28.87 7.56
N ARG A 184 8.27 -27.91 7.89
CA ARG A 184 6.87 -27.87 7.44
C ARG A 184 6.65 -26.95 6.24
N ILE A 185 7.63 -26.12 5.88
CA ILE A 185 7.52 -25.16 4.79
C ILE A 185 8.43 -25.55 3.63
N THR A 186 7.84 -25.64 2.45
CA THR A 186 8.56 -25.71 1.17
C THR A 186 8.28 -24.45 0.37
N VAL A 187 9.32 -23.65 0.12
CA VAL A 187 9.22 -22.45 -0.72
C VAL A 187 9.69 -22.79 -2.14
N LEU A 188 8.88 -22.49 -3.16
CA LEU A 188 9.27 -22.57 -4.57
C LEU A 188 9.34 -21.17 -5.17
N LEU A 189 10.53 -20.77 -5.62
CA LEU A 189 10.76 -19.52 -6.34
C LEU A 189 10.76 -19.75 -7.84
N ASN A 190 10.49 -18.70 -8.62
CA ASN A 190 10.30 -18.77 -10.07
C ASN A 190 9.19 -19.75 -10.49
N ALA A 191 8.16 -19.89 -9.65
CA ALA A 191 7.07 -20.85 -9.78
C ALA A 191 5.74 -20.11 -10.06
N PRO A 192 5.54 -19.54 -11.27
CA PRO A 192 4.29 -18.86 -11.60
C PRO A 192 3.13 -19.86 -11.60
N VAL A 193 2.12 -19.59 -10.77
CA VAL A 193 0.85 -20.28 -10.82
C VAL A 193 0.03 -19.72 -11.96
N VAL A 194 -0.43 -20.61 -12.83
CA VAL A 194 -1.24 -20.24 -14.02
C VAL A 194 -2.70 -20.64 -13.88
N GLN A 195 -3.04 -21.42 -12.85
CA GLN A 195 -4.41 -21.87 -12.62
C GLN A 195 -4.62 -22.42 -11.19
N ILE A 196 -5.81 -22.18 -10.64
CA ILE A 196 -6.32 -22.87 -9.45
C ILE A 196 -7.12 -24.09 -9.91
N LEU A 197 -6.76 -25.26 -9.37
CA LEU A 197 -7.40 -26.54 -9.70
C LEU A 197 -8.52 -26.82 -8.71
N THR A 198 -9.64 -27.33 -9.23
CA THR A 198 -10.82 -27.70 -8.44
C THR A 198 -11.27 -29.13 -8.76
N ASN A 199 -12.32 -29.60 -8.08
CA ASN A 199 -13.05 -30.79 -8.50
C ASN A 199 -13.94 -30.49 -9.72
N ASP A 200 -14.55 -31.53 -10.29
CA ASP A 200 -15.22 -31.45 -11.60
C ASP A 200 -16.43 -30.50 -11.63
N ASN A 201 -16.98 -30.13 -10.48
CA ASN A 201 -18.06 -29.14 -10.34
C ASN A 201 -17.59 -27.80 -9.76
N ALA A 202 -16.29 -27.60 -9.60
CA ALA A 202 -15.67 -26.41 -9.03
C ALA A 202 -16.21 -25.99 -7.65
N SER A 203 -16.67 -26.95 -6.84
CA SER A 203 -17.17 -26.73 -5.48
C SER A 203 -16.10 -26.80 -4.40
N ALA A 204 -14.91 -27.33 -4.71
CA ALA A 204 -13.79 -27.40 -3.78
C ALA A 204 -12.43 -27.33 -4.49
N ALA A 205 -11.44 -26.74 -3.82
CA ALA A 205 -10.05 -26.72 -4.26
C ALA A 205 -9.46 -28.14 -4.32
N ARG A 206 -8.58 -28.37 -5.30
CA ARG A 206 -7.72 -29.56 -5.40
C ARG A 206 -6.24 -29.22 -5.44
N GLY A 207 -5.87 -27.98 -5.73
CA GLY A 207 -4.48 -27.57 -5.81
C GLY A 207 -4.27 -26.44 -6.81
N VAL A 208 -3.07 -26.39 -7.37
CA VAL A 208 -2.67 -25.37 -8.33
C VAL A 208 -1.85 -25.97 -9.46
N ARG A 209 -1.91 -25.32 -10.63
CA ARG A 209 -1.04 -25.62 -11.76
C ARG A 209 0.06 -24.57 -11.86
N VAL A 210 1.30 -25.02 -11.82
CA VAL A 210 2.52 -24.21 -11.89
C VAL A 210 3.19 -24.42 -13.23
N ARG A 211 3.72 -23.35 -13.82
CA ARG A 211 4.53 -23.45 -15.04
C ARG A 211 6.03 -23.52 -14.72
N GLY A 212 6.69 -24.55 -15.21
CA GLY A 212 8.14 -24.75 -15.13
C GLY A 212 8.93 -23.86 -16.11
N PRO A 213 10.26 -23.79 -15.95
CA PRO A 213 11.12 -22.94 -16.79
C PRO A 213 11.16 -23.36 -18.27
N ASP A 214 10.94 -24.65 -18.56
CA ASP A 214 10.85 -25.23 -19.90
C ASP A 214 9.43 -25.12 -20.51
N GLY A 215 8.51 -24.47 -19.80
CA GLY A 215 7.12 -24.34 -20.19
C GLY A 215 6.23 -25.52 -19.78
N SER A 216 6.79 -26.58 -19.20
CA SER A 216 6.03 -27.71 -18.65
C SER A 216 5.05 -27.26 -17.57
N LEU A 217 3.97 -28.02 -17.39
CA LEU A 217 2.98 -27.78 -16.35
C LEU A 217 3.10 -28.86 -15.29
N ALA A 218 3.18 -28.43 -14.03
CA ALA A 218 3.19 -29.32 -12.87
C ALA A 218 1.99 -28.98 -11.99
N GLU A 219 1.36 -30.02 -11.44
CA GLU A 219 0.25 -29.87 -10.50
C GLU A 219 0.75 -30.10 -9.07
N ILE A 220 0.33 -29.20 -8.17
CA ILE A 220 0.60 -29.32 -6.74
C ILE A 220 -0.75 -29.52 -6.05
N ALA A 221 -0.97 -30.73 -5.54
CA ALA A 221 -2.21 -31.08 -4.87
C ALA A 221 -2.25 -30.49 -3.46
N SER A 222 -3.37 -29.83 -3.14
CA SER A 222 -3.64 -29.30 -1.81
C SER A 222 -5.15 -29.11 -1.62
N PRO A 223 -5.74 -29.52 -0.48
CA PRO A 223 -7.15 -29.29 -0.19
C PRO A 223 -7.46 -27.81 0.10
N ARG A 224 -6.43 -27.00 0.41
CA ARG A 224 -6.56 -25.57 0.66
C ARG A 224 -5.57 -24.78 -0.19
N VAL A 225 -6.06 -23.75 -0.87
CA VAL A 225 -5.29 -22.83 -1.70
C VAL A 225 -5.55 -21.41 -1.19
N VAL A 226 -4.49 -20.68 -0.87
CA VAL A 226 -4.59 -19.29 -0.44
C VAL A 226 -3.92 -18.38 -1.45
N ILE A 227 -4.67 -17.42 -1.97
CA ILE A 227 -4.20 -16.44 -2.95
C ILE A 227 -3.68 -15.22 -2.20
N ALA A 228 -2.36 -15.07 -2.16
CA ALA A 228 -1.63 -13.95 -1.55
C ALA A 228 -0.85 -13.14 -2.60
N ALA A 229 -1.42 -13.00 -3.81
CA ALA A 229 -0.76 -12.44 -5.00
C ALA A 229 -0.90 -10.90 -5.13
N GLY A 230 -1.48 -10.24 -4.12
CA GLY A 230 -1.78 -8.80 -4.14
C GLY A 230 -3.05 -8.45 -4.90
N GLY A 231 -3.46 -7.18 -4.89
CA GLY A 231 -4.74 -6.73 -5.45
C GLY A 231 -4.96 -7.16 -6.90
N ILE A 232 -4.00 -6.91 -7.77
CA ILE A 232 -4.19 -7.13 -9.21
C ILE A 232 -4.09 -8.61 -9.62
N GLU A 233 -3.02 -9.32 -9.23
CA GLU A 233 -2.85 -10.71 -9.67
C GLU A 233 -3.84 -11.67 -9.03
N THR A 234 -4.43 -11.33 -7.87
CA THR A 234 -5.52 -12.12 -7.31
C THR A 234 -6.70 -12.17 -8.29
N ALA A 235 -7.12 -11.00 -8.80
CA ALA A 235 -8.22 -10.92 -9.76
C ALA A 235 -7.87 -11.66 -11.06
N ARG A 236 -6.66 -11.42 -11.58
CA ARG A 236 -6.18 -12.08 -12.79
C ARG A 236 -6.19 -13.60 -12.63
N LEU A 237 -5.65 -14.13 -11.53
CA LEU A 237 -5.58 -15.57 -11.29
C LEU A 237 -6.96 -16.22 -11.18
N LEU A 238 -7.90 -15.55 -10.53
CA LEU A 238 -9.29 -16.02 -10.45
C LEU A 238 -9.95 -16.05 -11.85
N LEU A 239 -9.79 -14.97 -12.63
CA LEU A 239 -10.37 -14.86 -13.97
C LEU A 239 -9.79 -15.89 -14.97
N ILE A 240 -8.48 -16.16 -14.92
CA ILE A 240 -7.85 -17.17 -15.80
C ILE A 240 -8.09 -18.60 -15.34
N SER A 241 -8.56 -18.82 -14.10
CA SER A 241 -8.89 -20.15 -13.59
C SER A 241 -10.26 -20.58 -14.09
N ASN A 242 -10.38 -20.79 -15.40
CA ASN A 242 -11.65 -20.89 -16.12
C ASN A 242 -11.92 -22.23 -16.80
N GLU A 243 -11.13 -23.27 -16.50
CA GLU A 243 -11.27 -24.61 -17.11
C GLU A 243 -12.63 -25.25 -16.84
N ILE A 244 -13.15 -25.13 -15.61
CA ILE A 244 -14.48 -25.64 -15.23
C ILE A 244 -15.55 -24.53 -15.30
N LYS A 245 -15.25 -23.33 -14.79
CA LYS A 245 -16.13 -22.16 -14.81
C LYS A 245 -15.63 -21.17 -15.85
N SER A 246 -16.25 -21.12 -17.03
CA SER A 246 -15.77 -20.31 -18.16
C SER A 246 -15.66 -18.80 -17.87
N CYS A 247 -16.42 -18.28 -16.90
CA CYS A 247 -16.34 -16.89 -16.44
C CYS A 247 -15.16 -16.58 -15.50
N GLY A 248 -14.37 -17.60 -15.11
CA GLY A 248 -13.37 -17.52 -14.05
C GLY A 248 -13.92 -18.01 -12.71
N LEU A 249 -13.02 -18.42 -11.83
CA LEU A 249 -13.36 -18.98 -10.52
C LEU A 249 -13.86 -17.87 -9.58
N GLY A 250 -15.07 -18.02 -9.03
CA GLY A 250 -15.66 -17.03 -8.13
C GLY A 250 -16.24 -15.78 -8.84
N ASN A 251 -16.35 -15.82 -10.17
CA ASN A 251 -16.80 -14.70 -10.99
C ASN A 251 -18.21 -14.90 -11.60
N GLU A 252 -19.01 -15.82 -11.07
CA GLU A 252 -20.36 -16.14 -11.57
C GLU A 252 -21.35 -14.97 -11.46
N ARG A 253 -21.05 -14.00 -10.58
CA ARG A 253 -21.79 -12.74 -10.41
C ARG A 253 -21.07 -11.54 -11.03
N ASP A 254 -20.04 -11.78 -11.83
CA ASP A 254 -19.22 -10.75 -12.48
C ASP A 254 -18.53 -9.77 -11.50
N LEU A 255 -18.19 -10.23 -10.30
CA LEU A 255 -17.61 -9.39 -9.24
C LEU A 255 -16.08 -9.39 -9.20
N VAL A 256 -15.42 -10.40 -9.76
CA VAL A 256 -13.96 -10.46 -9.77
C VAL A 256 -13.42 -9.34 -10.65
N GLY A 257 -12.53 -8.55 -10.04
CA GLY A 257 -11.90 -7.38 -10.60
C GLY A 257 -12.69 -6.08 -10.39
N ARG A 258 -14.00 -6.12 -10.10
CA ARG A 258 -14.81 -4.92 -9.84
C ARG A 258 -14.47 -4.30 -8.48
N PHE A 259 -14.97 -3.08 -8.25
CA PHE A 259 -14.69 -2.31 -7.03
C PHE A 259 -13.20 -2.06 -6.81
N TYR A 260 -12.43 -2.01 -7.90
CA TYR A 260 -11.01 -1.74 -7.85
C TYR A 260 -10.79 -0.32 -7.32
N GLN A 261 -10.10 -0.23 -6.19
CA GLN A 261 -9.82 1.01 -5.48
C GLN A 261 -8.32 1.27 -5.43
N CYS A 262 -7.99 2.56 -5.47
CA CYS A 262 -6.70 3.16 -5.16
C CYS A 262 -6.96 4.38 -4.27
N HIS A 263 -5.96 4.85 -3.52
CA HIS A 263 -6.08 6.11 -2.80
C HIS A 263 -6.01 7.30 -3.75
N PHE A 264 -6.74 8.36 -3.41
CA PHE A 264 -6.46 9.68 -3.95
C PHE A 264 -5.27 10.24 -3.19
N GLU A 265 -4.09 10.28 -3.82
CA GLU A 265 -2.92 10.92 -3.23
C GLU A 265 -2.34 11.99 -4.16
N GLY A 266 -1.79 13.04 -3.57
CA GLY A 266 -1.27 14.18 -4.31
C GLY A 266 -1.05 15.40 -3.43
N GLU A 267 -0.48 16.45 -4.00
CA GLU A 267 -0.33 17.73 -3.30
C GLU A 267 -1.47 18.66 -3.69
N LEU A 268 -2.21 19.16 -2.69
CA LEU A 268 -3.32 20.08 -2.90
C LEU A 268 -3.40 21.10 -1.76
N GLY A 269 -3.27 22.38 -2.13
CA GLY A 269 -3.24 23.48 -1.17
C GLY A 269 -1.95 23.61 -0.39
N GLU A 270 -1.92 24.60 0.49
CA GLU A 270 -0.78 24.94 1.33
C GLU A 270 -1.23 25.31 2.75
N ILE A 271 -0.38 25.00 3.72
CA ILE A 271 -0.52 25.45 5.11
C ILE A 271 0.63 26.39 5.48
N ARG A 272 0.29 27.53 6.05
CA ARG A 272 1.21 28.50 6.64
C ARG A 272 1.10 28.46 8.16
N PHE A 273 2.21 28.30 8.88
CA PHE A 273 2.21 28.45 10.34
C PHE A 273 2.58 29.89 10.72
N GLU A 274 1.68 30.59 11.40
CA GLU A 274 1.81 32.03 11.74
C GLU A 274 2.61 32.24 13.03
N LYS A 275 2.53 31.27 13.96
CA LYS A 275 3.29 31.25 15.23
C LYS A 275 4.60 30.46 15.08
N SER A 276 5.41 30.42 16.15
CA SER A 276 6.70 29.72 16.13
C SER A 276 6.54 28.26 15.72
N VAL A 277 6.95 27.95 14.49
CA VAL A 277 6.97 26.61 13.89
C VAL A 277 7.74 25.59 14.73
N ASP A 278 8.56 26.05 15.69
CA ASP A 278 9.30 25.20 16.62
C ASP A 278 8.38 24.34 17.48
N GLN A 279 7.14 24.77 17.72
CA GLN A 279 6.14 23.99 18.48
C GLN A 279 5.35 23.00 17.61
N VAL A 280 5.49 23.07 16.28
CA VAL A 280 4.78 22.21 15.32
C VAL A 280 5.56 20.90 15.12
N ARG A 281 4.93 19.76 15.43
CA ARG A 281 5.54 18.43 15.43
C ARG A 281 5.39 17.74 14.07
N MET A 282 5.99 18.32 13.03
CA MET A 282 5.95 17.77 11.66
C MET A 282 6.98 16.68 11.40
N ASP A 283 8.11 16.70 12.12
CA ASP A 283 9.24 15.80 11.90
C ASP A 283 9.07 14.46 12.64
N TYR A 284 9.92 13.50 12.30
CA TYR A 284 9.94 12.18 12.91
C TYR A 284 10.42 12.24 14.37
N GLN A 285 9.68 11.55 15.23
CA GLN A 285 10.04 11.31 16.62
C GLN A 285 10.34 9.82 16.81
N ARG A 286 11.03 9.48 17.91
CA ARG A 286 11.33 8.08 18.23
C ARG A 286 10.58 7.65 19.47
N SER A 287 9.85 6.55 19.37
CA SER A 287 9.25 5.88 20.52
C SER A 287 10.35 5.37 21.48
N PRO A 288 10.01 4.98 22.72
CA PRO A 288 10.97 4.38 23.65
C PRO A 288 11.67 3.13 23.10
N GLN A 289 11.01 2.37 22.21
CA GLN A 289 11.57 1.21 21.51
C GLN A 289 12.44 1.61 20.30
N GLY A 290 12.63 2.91 20.09
CA GLY A 290 13.44 3.47 19.01
C GLY A 290 12.77 3.47 17.65
N ILE A 291 11.45 3.25 17.56
CA ILE A 291 10.67 3.25 16.31
C ILE A 291 10.38 4.67 15.87
N TYR A 292 10.53 4.95 14.58
CA TYR A 292 10.15 6.25 14.03
C TYR A 292 8.62 6.39 13.98
N CYS A 293 8.15 7.50 14.48
CA CYS A 293 6.75 7.89 14.58
C CYS A 293 6.57 9.29 13.99
N ARG A 294 5.44 9.55 13.35
CA ARG A 294 5.10 10.88 12.86
C ARG A 294 3.62 11.15 13.09
N ARG A 295 3.24 12.40 13.33
CA ARG A 295 1.84 12.82 13.38
C ARG A 295 1.35 13.24 12.00
N TYR A 296 0.05 13.19 11.82
CA TYR A 296 -0.63 13.67 10.62
C TYR A 296 -1.90 14.42 11.01
N ILE A 297 -2.43 15.20 10.08
CA ILE A 297 -3.72 15.87 10.23
C ILE A 297 -4.77 14.90 9.69
N TRP A 298 -5.72 14.49 10.52
CA TRP A 298 -6.78 13.57 10.13
C TRP A 298 -8.14 14.25 10.21
N LEU A 299 -8.97 14.09 9.18
CA LEU A 299 -10.38 14.43 9.25
C LEU A 299 -11.07 13.48 10.24
N SER A 300 -11.64 14.03 11.31
CA SER A 300 -12.15 13.23 12.42
C SER A 300 -13.27 12.26 11.98
N PRO A 301 -13.39 11.08 12.62
CA PRO A 301 -14.54 10.19 12.43
C PRO A 301 -15.88 10.91 12.65
N GLU A 302 -15.93 11.84 13.60
CA GLU A 302 -17.12 12.63 13.94
C GLU A 302 -17.52 13.55 12.78
N ALA A 303 -16.56 14.24 12.16
CA ALA A 303 -16.81 15.03 10.95
C ALA A 303 -17.21 14.16 9.77
N GLN A 304 -16.57 13.00 9.58
CA GLN A 304 -16.93 12.06 8.51
C GLN A 304 -18.40 11.63 8.62
N ARG A 305 -18.87 11.28 9.82
CA ARG A 305 -20.28 10.92 10.05
C ARG A 305 -21.22 12.12 9.86
N ARG A 306 -20.90 13.27 10.48
CA ARG A 306 -21.75 14.48 10.46
C ARG A 306 -21.92 15.03 9.05
N HIS A 307 -20.88 14.96 8.23
CA HIS A 307 -20.84 15.57 6.90
C HIS A 307 -20.89 14.56 5.76
N GLN A 308 -21.02 13.26 6.05
CA GLN A 308 -21.07 12.15 5.09
C GLN A 308 -19.84 12.10 4.17
N LEU A 309 -18.66 12.10 4.78
CA LEU A 309 -17.36 12.17 4.07
C LEU A 309 -16.63 10.82 4.09
N ALA A 310 -15.68 10.67 3.18
CA ALA A 310 -14.72 9.58 3.17
C ALA A 310 -13.48 9.93 4.01
N GLY A 311 -12.66 8.94 4.35
CA GLY A 311 -11.44 9.16 5.12
C GLY A 311 -10.44 10.07 4.39
N LEU A 312 -9.84 11.02 5.12
CA LEU A 312 -8.87 11.98 4.57
C LEU A 312 -7.78 12.30 5.59
N VAL A 313 -6.51 12.21 5.17
CA VAL A 313 -5.38 12.71 5.93
C VAL A 313 -4.55 13.69 5.11
N LEU A 314 -3.97 14.66 5.81
CA LEU A 314 -3.08 15.66 5.24
C LEU A 314 -1.74 15.66 5.99
N ARG A 315 -0.66 15.92 5.24
CA ARG A 315 0.70 16.05 5.77
C ARG A 315 1.37 17.28 5.16
N PRO A 316 1.88 18.22 5.97
CA PRO A 316 2.78 19.24 5.46
C PRO A 316 4.00 18.58 4.81
N ASN A 317 4.29 18.97 3.57
CA ASN A 317 5.42 18.52 2.77
C ASN A 317 6.44 19.65 2.56
N HIS A 318 7.66 19.30 2.15
CA HIS A 318 8.63 20.32 1.75
C HIS A 318 8.27 20.88 0.37
N ALA A 319 8.69 22.12 0.08
CA ALA A 319 8.50 22.73 -1.24
C ALA A 319 9.07 21.86 -2.39
N ASN A 320 8.52 22.03 -3.59
CA ASN A 320 8.96 21.30 -4.78
C ASN A 320 10.45 21.54 -5.02
N ILE A 321 11.21 20.44 -5.08
CA ILE A 321 12.68 20.50 -5.14
C ILE A 321 13.19 21.16 -6.44
N VAL A 322 12.37 21.16 -7.49
CA VAL A 322 12.72 21.71 -8.80
C VAL A 322 12.69 23.24 -8.80
N ASP A 323 11.86 23.87 -7.98
CA ASP A 323 11.71 25.32 -8.02
C ASP A 323 12.73 26.01 -7.07
N PRO A 324 13.82 26.61 -7.58
CA PRO A 324 14.86 27.21 -6.73
C PRO A 324 14.36 28.37 -5.85
N ASP A 325 13.15 28.90 -6.07
CA ASP A 325 12.56 29.92 -5.21
C ASP A 325 12.12 29.35 -3.85
N HIS A 326 12.23 28.03 -3.65
CA HIS A 326 12.21 27.38 -2.33
C HIS A 326 13.35 27.89 -1.40
N ARG A 327 14.43 28.51 -1.93
CA ARG A 327 15.54 29.13 -1.17
C ARG A 327 16.16 28.26 -0.06
N HIS A 328 16.18 26.94 -0.29
CA HIS A 328 16.58 25.95 0.71
C HIS A 328 17.82 25.18 0.22
N PRO A 329 18.96 25.22 0.93
CA PRO A 329 20.21 24.67 0.42
C PRO A 329 20.14 23.16 0.17
N VAL A 330 19.46 22.40 1.05
CA VAL A 330 19.32 20.94 0.92
C VAL A 330 18.46 20.57 -0.31
N LEU A 331 17.32 21.22 -0.52
CA LEU A 331 16.49 20.99 -1.70
C LEU A 331 17.24 21.31 -3.00
N SER A 332 18.01 22.40 -3.03
CA SER A 332 18.89 22.70 -4.16
C SER A 332 19.96 21.64 -4.38
N ALA A 333 20.60 21.14 -3.31
CA ALA A 333 21.57 20.07 -3.42
C ALA A 333 20.93 18.79 -3.98
N MET A 334 19.76 18.40 -3.45
CA MET A 334 18.97 17.26 -3.93
C MET A 334 18.58 17.41 -5.41
N TYR A 335 18.18 18.60 -5.83
CA TYR A 335 17.89 18.91 -7.23
C TYR A 335 19.12 18.72 -8.13
N LEU A 336 20.29 19.24 -7.74
CA LEU A 336 21.52 19.12 -8.55
C LEU A 336 22.00 17.68 -8.69
N VAL A 337 21.68 16.81 -7.73
CA VAL A 337 22.04 15.38 -7.79
C VAL A 337 20.89 14.47 -8.24
N LYS A 338 19.76 15.02 -8.68
CA LYS A 338 18.53 14.25 -8.99
C LYS A 338 18.74 13.11 -9.98
N SER A 339 19.62 13.28 -10.96
CA SER A 339 19.96 12.27 -11.97
C SER A 339 20.74 11.07 -11.40
N ARG A 340 21.18 11.13 -10.14
CA ARG A 340 21.93 10.07 -9.45
C ARG A 340 21.12 9.32 -8.38
N ILE A 341 19.86 9.70 -8.13
CA ILE A 341 19.08 9.17 -6.99
C ILE A 341 18.18 7.99 -7.41
N VAL A 342 17.33 8.13 -8.44
CA VAL A 342 16.51 7.04 -9.03
C VAL A 342 16.06 7.45 -10.46
N PRO A 343 16.13 6.59 -11.51
CA PRO A 343 15.79 6.95 -12.90
C PRO A 343 14.35 7.43 -13.14
N GLU A 344 13.36 6.87 -12.42
CA GLU A 344 11.95 7.27 -12.52
C GLU A 344 11.68 8.62 -11.85
N TYR A 345 12.28 8.82 -10.68
CA TYR A 345 12.25 10.11 -9.97
C TYR A 345 12.93 11.21 -10.80
N ALA A 346 14.06 10.87 -11.44
CA ALA A 346 14.74 11.77 -12.38
C ALA A 346 13.83 12.17 -13.55
N ARG A 347 13.10 11.23 -14.17
CA ARG A 347 12.14 11.54 -15.26
C ARG A 347 11.02 12.49 -14.80
N LYS A 348 10.39 12.23 -13.65
CA LYS A 348 9.35 13.11 -13.08
C LYS A 348 9.89 14.52 -12.78
N LEU A 349 11.12 14.61 -12.28
CA LEU A 349 11.75 15.90 -11.97
C LEU A 349 12.25 16.64 -13.21
N THR A 350 12.56 15.95 -14.31
CA THR A 350 12.90 16.58 -15.59
C THR A 350 11.68 17.19 -16.24
N SER A 351 10.53 16.51 -16.27
CA SER A 351 9.29 17.10 -16.80
C SER A 351 8.84 18.33 -16.00
N LEU A 352 8.98 18.29 -14.68
CA LEU A 352 8.71 19.43 -13.81
C LEU A 352 9.71 20.58 -14.02
N GLU A 353 10.98 20.26 -14.35
CA GLU A 353 12.01 21.26 -14.66
C GLU A 353 11.66 22.02 -15.94
N ASP A 354 11.30 21.31 -17.01
CA ASP A 354 10.94 21.93 -18.29
C ASP A 354 9.75 22.89 -18.11
N GLN A 355 8.72 22.46 -17.39
CA GLN A 355 7.56 23.30 -17.06
C GLN A 355 7.96 24.54 -16.24
N LYS A 356 8.74 24.37 -15.17
CA LYS A 356 9.13 25.50 -14.30
C LYS A 356 10.09 26.48 -14.99
N ARG A 357 10.95 25.99 -15.89
CA ARG A 357 11.82 26.85 -16.70
C ARG A 357 11.02 27.68 -17.70
N LEU A 358 9.96 27.11 -18.28
CA LEU A 358 9.02 27.85 -19.12
C LEU A 358 8.27 28.93 -18.33
N GLU A 359 7.77 28.59 -17.13
CA GLU A 359 7.05 29.54 -16.24
C GLU A 359 7.94 30.71 -15.78
N ARG A 360 9.20 30.44 -15.42
CA ARG A 360 10.12 31.46 -14.91
C ARG A 360 10.65 32.39 -16.00
N GLY A 361 10.72 31.91 -17.25
CA GLY A 361 11.47 32.56 -18.32
C GLY A 361 13.00 32.60 -18.07
N GLY A 362 13.78 32.81 -19.12
CA GLY A 362 15.24 32.94 -19.04
C GLY A 362 16.05 31.68 -19.38
N SER A 363 17.37 31.75 -19.22
CA SER A 363 18.29 30.68 -19.66
C SER A 363 18.40 29.55 -18.64
N ALA A 364 18.74 28.34 -19.11
CA ALA A 364 19.05 27.20 -18.24
C ALA A 364 20.12 27.57 -17.19
N ALA A 365 21.17 28.28 -17.61
CA ALA A 365 22.26 28.69 -16.72
C ALA A 365 21.79 29.55 -15.55
N ALA A 366 20.84 30.46 -15.76
CA ALA A 366 20.25 31.26 -14.69
C ALA A 366 19.46 30.40 -13.69
N PHE A 367 18.74 29.39 -14.19
CA PHE A 367 18.00 28.43 -13.37
C PHE A 367 18.93 27.60 -12.47
N TRP A 368 19.99 27.01 -13.04
CA TRP A 368 21.02 26.28 -12.29
C TRP A 368 21.78 27.19 -11.30
N GLY A 369 22.09 28.42 -11.72
CA GLY A 369 22.74 29.43 -10.88
C GLY A 369 21.93 29.79 -9.64
N ALA A 370 20.59 29.81 -9.73
CA ALA A 370 19.72 30.04 -8.57
C ALA A 370 19.82 28.91 -7.52
N HIS A 371 19.89 27.65 -7.95
CA HIS A 371 20.11 26.53 -7.02
C HIS A 371 21.49 26.59 -6.36
N LEU A 372 22.54 26.89 -7.13
CA LEU A 372 23.90 27.04 -6.61
C LEU A 372 23.99 28.16 -5.58
N ARG A 373 23.35 29.31 -5.86
CA ARG A 373 23.26 30.43 -4.93
C ARG A 373 22.64 30.00 -3.59
N ASN A 374 21.55 29.24 -3.61
CA ASN A 374 20.92 28.73 -2.38
C ASN A 374 21.89 27.84 -1.57
N MET A 375 22.66 26.98 -2.24
CA MET A 375 23.65 26.13 -1.58
C MET A 375 24.79 26.92 -0.95
N VAL A 376 25.32 27.92 -1.67
CA VAL A 376 26.41 28.78 -1.17
C VAL A 376 25.94 29.62 0.01
N LEU A 377 24.81 30.32 -0.13
CA LEU A 377 24.25 31.16 0.94
C LEU A 377 23.80 30.33 2.16
N GLY A 378 23.42 29.06 1.95
CA GLY A 378 22.97 28.14 3.00
C GLY A 378 24.02 27.13 3.46
N GLY A 379 25.31 27.34 3.16
CA GLY A 379 26.40 26.37 3.38
C GLY A 379 26.43 25.75 4.78
N PRO A 380 26.40 26.54 5.88
CA PRO A 380 26.39 25.98 7.24
C PRO A 380 25.19 25.07 7.53
N LYS A 381 23.98 25.43 7.05
CA LYS A 381 22.78 24.60 7.19
C LYS A 381 22.90 23.30 6.38
N LEU A 382 23.47 23.36 5.18
CA LEU A 382 23.72 22.17 4.36
C LEU A 382 24.71 21.21 5.03
N ALA A 383 25.79 21.74 5.61
CA ALA A 383 26.78 20.94 6.33
C ALA A 383 26.16 20.26 7.57
N ALA A 384 25.42 21.02 8.38
CA ALA A 384 24.71 20.47 9.54
C ALA A 384 23.70 19.38 9.14
N PHE A 385 22.91 19.62 8.09
CA PHE A 385 22.00 18.62 7.55
C PHE A 385 22.75 17.36 7.08
N THR A 386 23.85 17.52 6.34
CA THR A 386 24.64 16.40 5.82
C THR A 386 25.18 15.53 6.95
N LEU A 387 25.68 16.15 8.02
CA LEU A 387 26.15 15.45 9.22
C LEU A 387 25.00 14.71 9.94
N ASP A 388 23.85 15.36 10.13
CA ASP A 388 22.70 14.73 10.78
C ASP A 388 22.13 13.59 9.93
N PHE A 389 22.03 13.77 8.61
CA PHE A 389 21.59 12.77 7.67
C PHE A 389 22.55 11.57 7.65
N ALA A 390 23.87 11.81 7.63
CA ALA A 390 24.85 10.74 7.74
C ALA A 390 24.67 9.95 9.04
N ARG A 391 24.48 10.63 10.17
CA ARG A 391 24.22 10.01 11.48
C ARG A 391 22.93 9.19 11.50
N ARG A 392 21.81 9.75 11.05
CA ARG A 392 20.45 9.16 11.17
C ARG A 392 20.05 8.23 10.02
N ARG A 393 20.76 8.28 8.88
CA ARG A 393 20.42 7.51 7.67
C ARG A 393 21.54 6.58 7.20
N THR A 394 22.79 7.04 7.20
CA THR A 394 23.92 6.25 6.66
C THR A 394 24.45 5.28 7.73
N PHE A 395 24.73 5.79 8.93
CA PHE A 395 25.32 5.00 10.02
C PHE A 395 24.30 4.41 11.00
N ALA A 396 23.03 4.80 10.91
CA ALA A 396 21.99 4.27 11.79
C ALA A 396 21.52 2.87 11.35
N LYS A 397 21.42 1.95 12.33
CA LYS A 397 20.80 0.62 12.12
C LYS A 397 19.34 0.74 11.69
N ARG A 398 18.58 1.64 12.34
CA ARG A 398 17.24 2.03 11.91
C ARG A 398 17.33 3.36 11.17
N LYS A 399 17.04 3.31 9.89
CA LYS A 399 17.24 4.41 8.95
C LYS A 399 16.07 5.40 9.02
N LEU A 400 16.36 6.70 9.06
CA LEU A 400 15.34 7.75 8.96
C LEU A 400 14.43 7.51 7.72
N PRO A 401 13.10 7.45 7.86
CA PRO A 401 12.24 7.00 6.76
C PRO A 401 12.26 7.95 5.56
N SER A 402 12.03 9.25 5.81
CA SER A 402 12.14 10.31 4.82
C SER A 402 12.65 11.60 5.47
N VAL A 403 12.90 12.62 4.67
CA VAL A 403 13.34 13.92 5.16
C VAL A 403 12.13 14.86 5.25
N VAL A 404 11.97 15.52 6.40
CA VAL A 404 11.06 16.66 6.57
C VAL A 404 11.93 17.92 6.65
N LEU A 405 11.75 18.84 5.70
CA LEU A 405 12.51 20.09 5.65
C LEU A 405 11.58 21.24 5.98
N ARG A 406 12.02 22.09 6.91
CA ARG A 406 11.29 23.31 7.27
C ARG A 406 11.47 24.37 6.18
N ASP A 407 10.37 24.94 5.69
CA ASP A 407 10.40 26.08 4.77
C ASP A 407 10.68 27.37 5.57
N PRO A 408 11.66 28.20 5.18
CA PRO A 408 11.96 29.46 5.87
C PRO A 408 10.80 30.46 5.95
N ARG A 409 9.78 30.31 5.09
CA ARG A 409 8.57 31.14 5.07
C ARG A 409 7.43 30.53 5.90
N ASN A 410 7.69 29.41 6.58
CA ASN A 410 6.70 28.58 7.28
C ASN A 410 5.51 28.16 6.41
N LEU A 411 5.73 28.00 5.10
CA LEU A 411 4.71 27.64 4.13
C LEU A 411 5.00 26.25 3.56
N TYR A 412 4.02 25.36 3.63
CA TYR A 412 4.19 23.95 3.29
C TYR A 412 3.06 23.49 2.37
N PRO A 413 3.36 22.91 1.19
CA PRO A 413 2.36 22.16 0.43
C PRO A 413 1.73 21.06 1.27
N LEU A 414 0.46 20.77 1.04
CA LEU A 414 -0.26 19.70 1.74
C LEU A 414 -0.34 18.45 0.87
N ASP A 415 0.35 17.38 1.29
CA ASP A 415 0.20 16.05 0.73
C ASP A 415 -1.05 15.39 1.31
N ILE A 416 -1.95 14.94 0.44
CA ILE A 416 -3.23 14.33 0.77
C ILE A 416 -3.17 12.82 0.54
N ASN A 417 -3.80 12.04 1.41
CA ASN A 417 -4.22 10.67 1.11
C ASN A 417 -5.70 10.56 1.49
N ALA A 418 -6.55 10.26 0.52
CA ALA A 418 -7.98 10.11 0.73
C ALA A 418 -8.48 8.74 0.27
N GLU A 419 -9.48 8.27 1.00
CA GLU A 419 -10.22 7.06 0.70
C GLU A 419 -11.05 7.22 -0.58
N GLN A 420 -11.06 6.17 -1.40
CA GLN A 420 -11.95 6.05 -2.55
C GLN A 420 -13.17 5.21 -2.20
N GLU A 421 -14.35 5.67 -2.62
CA GLU A 421 -15.58 4.88 -2.55
C GLU A 421 -15.50 3.66 -3.48
N PRO A 422 -15.89 2.45 -3.03
CA PRO A 422 -15.94 1.29 -3.91
C PRO A 422 -16.93 1.52 -5.06
N ASN A 423 -16.41 1.59 -6.28
CA ASN A 423 -17.20 1.81 -7.50
C ASN A 423 -17.34 0.49 -8.29
N PRO A 424 -18.57 -0.03 -8.53
CA PRO A 424 -18.78 -1.27 -9.28
C PRO A 424 -18.24 -1.23 -10.72
N ASP A 425 -18.11 -0.05 -11.33
CA ASP A 425 -17.58 0.12 -12.68
C ASP A 425 -16.07 0.28 -12.73
N SER A 426 -15.40 0.49 -11.59
CA SER A 426 -13.94 0.50 -11.51
C SER A 426 -13.41 -0.93 -11.48
N ARG A 427 -12.61 -1.34 -12.47
CA ARG A 427 -12.37 -2.76 -12.75
C ARG A 427 -10.96 -3.13 -13.22
N ILE A 428 -10.51 -4.30 -12.78
CA ILE A 428 -9.43 -5.10 -13.41
C ILE A 428 -10.06 -6.20 -14.27
N MET A 429 -9.62 -6.31 -15.52
CA MET A 429 -10.12 -7.28 -16.51
C MET A 429 -8.97 -8.06 -17.14
N LEU A 430 -9.28 -9.09 -17.90
CA LEU A 430 -8.32 -9.70 -18.84
C LEU A 430 -8.35 -8.92 -20.15
N GLY A 431 -7.18 -8.68 -20.74
CA GLY A 431 -7.02 -8.13 -22.07
C GLY A 431 -6.66 -9.20 -23.10
N ASP A 432 -6.55 -8.80 -24.36
CA ASP A 432 -6.39 -9.72 -25.48
C ASP A 432 -4.95 -10.18 -25.71
N SER A 433 -3.97 -9.44 -25.17
CA SER A 433 -2.55 -9.82 -25.26
C SER A 433 -2.16 -10.79 -24.16
N LYS A 434 -1.23 -11.70 -24.45
CA LYS A 434 -0.72 -12.70 -23.50
C LYS A 434 0.69 -12.34 -23.01
N ASP A 435 1.04 -12.86 -21.84
CA ASP A 435 2.42 -12.81 -21.34
C ASP A 435 3.27 -13.98 -21.86
N ALA A 436 4.52 -14.05 -21.40
CA ALA A 436 5.47 -15.10 -21.77
C ALA A 436 5.05 -16.52 -21.30
N HIS A 437 4.06 -16.63 -20.42
CA HIS A 437 3.50 -17.89 -19.94
C HIS A 437 2.17 -18.24 -20.64
N GLY A 438 1.80 -17.50 -21.69
CA GLY A 438 0.56 -17.70 -22.45
C GLY A 438 -0.69 -17.27 -21.71
N VAL A 439 -0.56 -16.54 -20.60
CA VAL A 439 -1.67 -16.09 -19.75
C VAL A 439 -2.10 -14.69 -20.20
N PRO A 440 -3.40 -14.41 -20.37
CA PRO A 440 -3.88 -13.07 -20.71
C PRO A 440 -3.36 -12.01 -19.75
N ARG A 441 -2.85 -10.90 -20.27
CA ARG A 441 -2.44 -9.73 -19.50
C ARG A 441 -3.69 -9.01 -18.98
N ILE A 442 -3.52 -8.17 -17.97
CA ILE A 442 -4.65 -7.41 -17.42
C ILE A 442 -4.96 -6.18 -18.27
N SER A 443 -6.22 -5.74 -18.23
CA SER A 443 -6.64 -4.38 -18.59
C SER A 443 -7.17 -3.69 -17.33
N VAL A 444 -6.84 -2.42 -17.14
CA VAL A 444 -7.32 -1.62 -16.01
C VAL A 444 -8.24 -0.53 -16.52
N ASP A 445 -9.43 -0.43 -15.95
CA ASP A 445 -10.37 0.69 -16.11
C ASP A 445 -10.69 1.21 -14.71
N TRP A 446 -9.87 2.13 -14.21
CA TRP A 446 -10.04 2.71 -12.88
C TRP A 446 -10.97 3.90 -12.94
N ARG A 447 -12.08 3.83 -12.22
CA ARG A 447 -13.12 4.86 -12.24
C ARG A 447 -13.34 5.49 -10.89
N THR A 448 -13.58 6.78 -10.92
CA THR A 448 -13.91 7.63 -9.79
C THR A 448 -15.34 8.12 -9.95
N THR A 449 -16.03 8.40 -8.85
CA THR A 449 -17.40 8.91 -8.83
C THR A 449 -17.40 10.42 -8.58
N GLU A 450 -18.47 11.12 -8.95
CA GLU A 450 -18.65 12.52 -8.55
C GLU A 450 -18.67 12.67 -7.01
N GLY A 451 -19.22 11.68 -6.30
CA GLY A 451 -19.22 11.64 -4.83
C GLY A 451 -17.83 11.61 -4.21
N ASP A 452 -16.87 10.91 -4.82
CA ASP A 452 -15.47 10.93 -4.36
C ASP A 452 -14.92 12.37 -4.34
N HIS A 453 -15.19 13.11 -5.41
CA HIS A 453 -14.68 14.46 -5.61
C HIS A 453 -15.30 15.44 -4.61
N GLN A 454 -16.62 15.43 -4.49
CA GLN A 454 -17.36 16.31 -3.58
C GLN A 454 -16.98 16.08 -2.12
N ARG A 455 -16.82 14.82 -1.71
CA ARG A 455 -16.41 14.49 -0.33
C ARG A 455 -14.97 14.92 -0.05
N LEU A 456 -14.05 14.75 -1.01
CA LEU A 456 -12.67 15.21 -0.88
C LEU A 456 -12.60 16.73 -0.69
N VAL A 457 -13.23 17.51 -1.58
CA VAL A 457 -13.25 18.99 -1.48
C VAL A 457 -13.87 19.43 -0.16
N LYS A 458 -15.02 18.86 0.21
CA LYS A 458 -15.71 19.22 1.45
C LYS A 458 -14.87 18.88 2.68
N GLY A 459 -14.19 17.73 2.70
CA GLY A 459 -13.25 17.36 3.76
C GLY A 459 -12.09 18.35 3.88
N LEU A 460 -11.51 18.77 2.75
CA LEU A 460 -10.45 19.78 2.74
C LEU A 460 -10.93 21.14 3.25
N ARG A 461 -12.17 21.55 2.93
CA ARG A 461 -12.77 22.79 3.46
C ARG A 461 -12.90 22.73 4.98
N LEU A 462 -13.38 21.63 5.54
CA LEU A 462 -13.49 21.46 7.00
C LEU A 462 -12.14 21.50 7.70
N VAL A 463 -11.12 20.84 7.14
CA VAL A 463 -9.75 20.94 7.67
C VAL A 463 -9.27 22.39 7.58
N ALA A 464 -9.49 23.08 6.46
CA ALA A 464 -9.08 24.46 6.32
C ALA A 464 -9.78 25.38 7.33
N ASP A 465 -11.09 25.23 7.52
CA ASP A 465 -11.89 25.99 8.48
C ASP A 465 -11.37 25.78 9.92
N ALA A 466 -11.06 24.53 10.29
CA ALA A 466 -10.49 24.21 11.60
C ALA A 466 -9.15 24.92 11.88
N PHE A 467 -8.29 25.03 10.87
CA PHE A 467 -7.02 25.74 11.01
C PHE A 467 -7.19 27.26 10.93
N ASN A 468 -8.05 27.75 10.04
CA ASN A 468 -8.29 29.18 9.79
C ASN A 468 -9.12 29.88 10.88
N ALA A 469 -9.79 29.12 11.76
CA ALA A 469 -10.57 29.68 12.87
C ALA A 469 -9.70 30.39 13.92
N GLY A 470 -8.42 30.02 14.03
CA GLY A 470 -7.47 30.60 14.97
C GLY A 470 -6.36 31.42 14.28
N ASP A 471 -5.37 31.81 15.08
CA ASP A 471 -4.19 32.58 14.66
C ASP A 471 -2.90 31.73 14.65
N THR A 472 -3.03 30.39 14.70
CA THR A 472 -1.89 29.47 14.78
C THR A 472 -1.36 29.08 13.40
N ALA A 473 -2.26 28.81 12.45
CA ALA A 473 -1.92 28.51 11.07
C ALA A 473 -3.04 28.98 10.14
N SER A 474 -2.73 29.09 8.85
CA SER A 474 -3.73 29.29 7.80
C SER A 474 -3.57 28.25 6.70
N VAL A 475 -4.68 27.67 6.26
CA VAL A 475 -4.75 26.72 5.15
C VAL A 475 -5.42 27.41 3.96
N ARG A 476 -4.77 27.33 2.81
CA ARG A 476 -5.26 27.93 1.56
C ARG A 476 -5.28 26.88 0.47
N PHE A 477 -6.41 26.79 -0.22
CA PHE A 477 -6.55 26.08 -1.48
C PHE A 477 -7.69 26.74 -2.26
N SER A 478 -7.67 26.61 -3.59
CA SER A 478 -8.75 27.09 -4.45
C SER A 478 -9.44 25.94 -5.18
N ASP A 479 -10.68 26.18 -5.60
CA ASP A 479 -11.40 25.24 -6.47
C ASP A 479 -10.66 25.04 -7.81
N ALA A 480 -9.92 26.05 -8.28
CA ALA A 480 -9.07 25.90 -9.45
C ALA A 480 -7.88 24.94 -9.21
N ASP A 481 -7.23 25.00 -8.04
CA ASP A 481 -6.18 24.06 -7.67
C ASP A 481 -6.72 22.62 -7.61
N TYR A 482 -7.94 22.47 -7.11
CA TYR A 482 -8.64 21.21 -7.06
C TYR A 482 -8.91 20.64 -8.47
N GLU A 483 -9.50 21.43 -9.36
CA GLU A 483 -9.77 21.01 -10.74
C GLU A 483 -8.49 20.61 -11.48
N ILE A 484 -7.39 21.34 -11.28
CA ILE A 484 -6.09 21.00 -11.85
C ILE A 484 -5.56 19.68 -11.27
N ALA A 485 -5.67 19.48 -9.95
CA ALA A 485 -5.28 18.22 -9.30
C ALA A 485 -6.13 17.04 -9.81
N MET A 486 -7.42 17.27 -10.04
CA MET A 486 -8.34 16.27 -10.56
C MET A 486 -8.14 15.99 -12.04
N GLN A 487 -7.83 16.96 -12.87
CA GLN A 487 -7.47 16.71 -14.29
C GLN A 487 -6.19 15.87 -14.42
N ARG A 488 -5.34 15.88 -13.38
CA ARG A 488 -4.15 15.05 -13.31
C ARG A 488 -4.42 13.61 -12.83
N LYS A 489 -5.65 13.24 -12.45
CA LYS A 489 -6.14 11.91 -11.96
C LYS A 489 -5.06 10.84 -11.75
N VAL A 490 -4.10 11.02 -10.82
CA VAL A 490 -3.12 9.97 -10.56
C VAL A 490 -3.63 9.12 -9.39
N PRO A 491 -3.93 7.83 -9.57
CA PRO A 491 -3.90 6.88 -8.46
C PRO A 491 -2.43 6.78 -8.05
N VAL A 492 -2.14 7.31 -6.87
CA VAL A 492 -0.78 7.31 -6.32
C VAL A 492 -0.72 6.21 -5.25
N GLY A 493 0.44 5.57 -5.11
CA GLY A 493 0.75 4.74 -3.94
C GLY A 493 0.72 3.22 -4.15
N GLY A 494 0.24 2.70 -5.28
CA GLY A 494 0.29 1.25 -5.54
C GLY A 494 -0.56 0.39 -4.61
N HIS A 495 -1.49 1.02 -3.90
CA HIS A 495 -2.44 0.36 -3.01
C HIS A 495 -3.63 -0.17 -3.81
N HIS A 496 -3.44 -1.32 -4.43
CA HIS A 496 -4.47 -1.98 -5.23
C HIS A 496 -5.44 -2.77 -4.34
N ILE A 497 -6.69 -2.32 -4.24
CA ILE A 497 -7.64 -2.77 -3.21
C ILE A 497 -8.96 -3.24 -3.85
N GLY A 498 -9.62 -4.22 -3.23
CA GLY A 498 -11.05 -4.53 -3.46
C GLY A 498 -11.40 -5.41 -4.67
N THR A 499 -10.41 -5.83 -5.45
CA THR A 499 -10.60 -6.61 -6.69
C THR A 499 -11.16 -8.02 -6.50
N ALA A 500 -11.20 -8.53 -5.27
CA ALA A 500 -11.83 -9.79 -4.91
C ALA A 500 -12.44 -9.68 -3.50
N ARG A 501 -13.18 -8.58 -3.29
CA ARG A 501 -13.66 -8.10 -2.00
C ARG A 501 -14.48 -9.13 -1.22
N MET A 502 -14.44 -9.00 0.11
CA MET A 502 -15.40 -9.65 0.99
C MET A 502 -16.82 -9.09 0.81
N GLY A 503 -17.81 -9.92 1.10
CA GLY A 503 -19.22 -9.55 1.18
C GLY A 503 -19.99 -10.49 2.11
N GLU A 504 -21.23 -10.12 2.45
CA GLU A 504 -22.11 -11.00 3.24
C GLU A 504 -22.67 -12.15 2.40
N THR A 505 -22.76 -11.97 1.08
CA THR A 505 -23.29 -12.94 0.13
C THR A 505 -22.51 -12.90 -1.19
N ASP A 506 -22.68 -13.93 -2.02
CA ASP A 506 -22.11 -14.03 -3.37
C ASP A 506 -22.60 -12.91 -4.30
N ALA A 507 -23.74 -12.27 -3.99
CA ALA A 507 -24.30 -11.18 -4.79
C ALA A 507 -23.53 -9.86 -4.65
N ILE A 508 -22.77 -9.67 -3.56
CA ILE A 508 -22.09 -8.40 -3.24
C ILE A 508 -20.60 -8.57 -2.91
N GLY A 509 -20.08 -9.79 -2.90
CA GLY A 509 -18.67 -10.09 -2.66
C GLY A 509 -18.19 -11.32 -3.42
N VAL A 510 -16.87 -11.45 -3.52
CA VAL A 510 -16.19 -12.61 -4.12
C VAL A 510 -15.90 -13.66 -3.04
N CYS A 511 -15.61 -13.23 -1.81
CA CYS A 511 -15.39 -14.10 -0.66
C CYS A 511 -16.24 -13.69 0.54
N ASP A 512 -16.40 -14.62 1.48
CA ASP A 512 -17.15 -14.43 2.71
C ASP A 512 -16.35 -13.66 3.77
N ALA A 513 -16.93 -13.51 4.97
CA ALA A 513 -16.27 -12.89 6.12
C ALA A 513 -14.97 -13.58 6.56
N ASN A 514 -14.72 -14.81 6.16
CA ASN A 514 -13.51 -15.57 6.44
C ASN A 514 -12.52 -15.55 5.28
N CYS A 515 -12.76 -14.70 4.28
CA CYS A 515 -12.02 -14.63 3.03
C CYS A 515 -12.05 -15.94 2.21
N GLU A 516 -13.02 -16.83 2.44
CA GLU A 516 -13.22 -18.04 1.64
C GLU A 516 -14.10 -17.71 0.43
N LEU A 517 -13.73 -18.21 -0.75
CA LEU A 517 -14.43 -17.93 -2.00
C LEU A 517 -15.85 -18.49 -1.95
N PHE A 518 -16.83 -17.68 -2.35
CA PHE A 518 -18.19 -18.17 -2.49
C PHE A 518 -18.27 -19.28 -3.55
N GLY A 519 -18.98 -20.37 -3.22
CA GLY A 519 -19.21 -21.48 -4.14
C GLY A 519 -18.02 -22.40 -4.41
N THR A 520 -16.83 -22.14 -3.85
CA THR A 520 -15.65 -23.02 -3.98
C THR A 520 -14.89 -23.11 -2.66
N ARG A 521 -15.15 -24.18 -1.90
CA ARG A 521 -14.50 -24.41 -0.61
C ARG A 521 -12.99 -24.60 -0.73
N GLY A 522 -12.26 -24.17 0.28
CA GLY A 522 -10.80 -24.32 0.36
C GLY A 522 -10.02 -23.36 -0.53
N VAL A 523 -10.67 -22.38 -1.18
CA VAL A 523 -9.98 -21.28 -1.87
C VAL A 523 -10.13 -20.01 -1.03
N TYR A 524 -9.04 -19.44 -0.56
CA TYR A 524 -9.05 -18.26 0.30
C TYR A 524 -8.28 -17.10 -0.33
N ILE A 525 -8.64 -15.87 0.02
CA ILE A 525 -7.97 -14.65 -0.44
C ILE A 525 -7.27 -13.99 0.75
N ALA A 526 -5.98 -13.71 0.60
CA ALA A 526 -5.19 -13.02 1.62
C ALA A 526 -4.48 -11.81 1.06
N GLY A 527 -4.92 -10.63 1.48
CA GLY A 527 -4.36 -9.37 1.02
C GLY A 527 -5.44 -8.32 0.77
N ALA A 528 -4.99 -7.18 0.27
CA ALA A 528 -5.84 -6.03 -0.03
C ALA A 528 -6.94 -6.29 -1.09
N ALA A 529 -6.82 -7.37 -1.88
CA ALA A 529 -7.87 -7.79 -2.81
C ALA A 529 -9.20 -8.07 -2.10
N ALA A 530 -9.16 -8.60 -0.86
CA ALA A 530 -10.34 -8.97 -0.08
C ALA A 530 -11.01 -7.79 0.66
N PHE A 531 -10.43 -6.59 0.64
CA PHE A 531 -10.97 -5.48 1.43
C PHE A 531 -12.25 -4.94 0.81
N SER A 532 -13.24 -4.58 1.64
CA SER A 532 -14.45 -3.89 1.15
C SER A 532 -14.18 -2.43 0.81
N THR A 533 -13.37 -1.74 1.62
CA THR A 533 -13.01 -0.33 1.43
C THR A 533 -11.50 -0.11 1.52
N SER A 534 -11.06 1.03 1.01
CA SER A 534 -9.64 1.38 0.95
C SER A 534 -9.09 2.06 2.21
N SER A 535 -9.94 2.69 3.04
CA SER A 535 -9.51 3.65 4.07
C SER A 535 -8.64 4.78 3.49
N PHE A 536 -8.19 5.72 4.33
CA PHE A 536 -7.04 6.57 3.99
C PHE A 536 -5.70 5.88 4.32
N ALA A 537 -5.74 4.87 5.19
CA ALA A 537 -4.56 4.23 5.74
C ALA A 537 -3.92 3.26 4.75
N ASN A 538 -2.58 3.18 4.75
CA ASN A 538 -1.87 2.21 3.91
C ASN A 538 -2.29 0.77 4.28
N PRO A 539 -2.62 -0.09 3.30
CA PRO A 539 -3.28 -1.37 3.56
C PRO A 539 -2.37 -2.44 4.19
N THR A 540 -1.04 -2.24 4.20
CA THR A 540 -0.09 -3.31 4.55
C THR A 540 -0.22 -3.79 5.99
N LEU A 541 -0.50 -2.90 6.95
CA LEU A 541 -0.65 -3.34 8.33
C LEU A 541 -1.95 -4.16 8.51
N THR A 542 -3.06 -3.63 8.00
CA THR A 542 -4.37 -4.29 8.05
C THR A 542 -4.40 -5.60 7.27
N LEU A 543 -3.69 -5.71 6.14
CA LEU A 543 -3.66 -6.96 5.38
C LEU A 543 -2.87 -8.04 6.13
N ILE A 544 -1.82 -7.69 6.88
CA ILE A 544 -1.11 -8.65 7.74
C ILE A 544 -2.04 -9.08 8.88
N ALA A 545 -2.76 -8.14 9.52
CA ALA A 545 -3.73 -8.46 10.58
C ALA A 545 -4.84 -9.42 10.10
N LEU A 546 -5.45 -9.17 8.94
CA LEU A 546 -6.44 -10.07 8.34
C LEU A 546 -5.84 -11.42 7.92
N THR A 547 -4.58 -11.42 7.49
CA THR A 547 -3.85 -12.67 7.19
C THR A 547 -3.67 -13.52 8.45
N LEU A 548 -3.35 -12.90 9.60
CA LEU A 548 -3.24 -13.59 10.89
C LEU A 548 -4.59 -14.18 11.33
N ARG A 549 -5.68 -13.43 11.16
CA ARG A 549 -7.05 -13.91 11.40
C ARG A 549 -7.37 -15.15 10.55
N LEU A 550 -7.10 -15.09 9.25
CA LEU A 550 -7.30 -16.22 8.33
C LEU A 550 -6.44 -17.43 8.70
N ALA A 551 -5.17 -17.22 9.03
CA ALA A 551 -4.27 -18.30 9.43
C ALA A 551 -4.77 -19.04 10.69
N ALA A 552 -5.23 -18.29 11.71
CA ALA A 552 -5.82 -18.86 12.92
C ALA A 552 -7.05 -19.72 12.60
N ARG A 553 -7.94 -19.22 11.73
CA ARG A 553 -9.12 -19.94 11.27
C ARG A 553 -8.78 -21.25 10.57
N ILE A 554 -7.87 -21.23 9.59
CA ILE A 554 -7.44 -22.44 8.85
C ILE A 554 -6.80 -23.47 9.80
N ALA A 555 -6.03 -23.00 10.79
CA ALA A 555 -5.45 -23.87 11.81
C ALA A 555 -6.52 -24.51 12.71
N GLU A 556 -7.55 -23.77 13.10
CA GLU A 556 -8.69 -24.29 13.86
C GLU A 556 -9.51 -25.32 13.08
N GLU A 557 -9.85 -25.04 11.81
CA GLU A 557 -10.54 -25.99 10.94
C GLU A 557 -9.78 -27.30 10.81
N SER A 558 -8.46 -27.22 10.63
CA SER A 558 -7.61 -28.40 10.48
C SER A 558 -7.57 -29.25 11.74
N ARG A 559 -7.56 -28.62 12.93
CA ARG A 559 -7.66 -29.35 14.20
C ARG A 559 -9.02 -30.01 14.40
N ALA A 560 -10.09 -29.38 13.93
CA ALA A 560 -11.44 -29.92 14.01
C ALA A 560 -11.66 -31.11 13.07
N SER A 561 -11.02 -31.13 11.89
CA SER A 561 -11.12 -32.27 10.94
C SER A 561 -10.36 -33.53 11.36
N VAL A 562 -9.50 -33.44 12.39
CA VAL A 562 -8.71 -34.57 12.92
C VAL A 562 -9.36 -35.20 14.18
N ARG A 563 -10.34 -34.51 14.77
CA ARG A 563 -11.18 -35.04 15.86
C ARG A 563 -12.44 -35.67 15.28
#